data_AF-A0A832U8V7-F1
#
_entry.id   AF-A0A832U8V7-F1
#
_cell.length_a   1.000
_cell.length_b   1.000
_cell.length_c   1.000
_cell.angle_alpha   90.00
_cell.angle_beta   90.00
_cell.angle_gamma   90.00
#
_symmetry.space_group_name_H-M   'P 1'
#
loop_
_entity.id
_entity.type
_entity.pdbx_description
1 polymer ?
#
loop_
_entity_poly.entity_id
_entity_poly.type
_entity_poly.pdbx_seq_one_letter_code
_entity_poly.pdbx_strand_id
1 'polypeptide(L)'
;MGIWQELVTLLIPDYNDSDEELSKIAEFIAGVSKDIPWHVTAFHPDYKMTDRKRTPVETLLRAYQHGKNAGLSFIYAGNLPGKVKNTENTYCPHCQKPIPSRWIKSS
;
A
#
# COMPACT_ATOMS: atom_id res chain seq x y z
N MET A 1 -16.52 -12.90 -18.67
CA MET A 1 -15.20 -12.98 -18.00
C MET A 1 -14.89 -11.59 -17.49
N GLY A 2 -14.70 -11.41 -16.18
CA GLY A 2 -14.36 -10.12 -15.57
C GLY A 2 -12.85 -9.94 -15.50
N ILE A 3 -12.37 -8.70 -15.62
CA ILE A 3 -10.97 -8.34 -15.43
C ILE A 3 -10.77 -7.98 -13.96
N TRP A 4 -9.76 -8.55 -13.31
CA TRP A 4 -9.32 -8.16 -11.98
C TRP A 4 -8.19 -7.13 -12.12
N GLN A 5 -8.35 -5.97 -11.47
CA GLN A 5 -7.40 -4.87 -11.55
C GLN A 5 -6.83 -4.58 -10.16
N GLU A 6 -5.51 -4.47 -10.09
CA GLU A 6 -4.77 -4.08 -8.88
C GLU A 6 -3.92 -2.86 -9.22
N LEU A 7 -3.80 -1.93 -8.26
CA LEU A 7 -3.00 -0.71 -8.42
C LEU A 7 -1.86 -0.70 -7.41
N VAL A 8 -0.66 -0.41 -7.90
CA VAL A 8 0.55 -0.30 -7.09
C VAL A 8 1.12 1.11 -7.21
N THR A 9 1.38 1.75 -6.07
CA THR A 9 2.04 3.05 -5.98
C THR A 9 3.36 2.89 -5.22
N LEU A 10 4.46 3.30 -5.85
CA LEU A 10 5.76 3.45 -5.19
C LEU A 10 5.82 4.84 -4.58
N LEU A 11 5.89 4.93 -3.25
CA LEU A 11 5.99 6.20 -2.54
C LEU A 11 7.45 6.59 -2.41
N ILE A 12 7.82 7.74 -2.94
CA ILE A 12 9.16 8.34 -2.91
C ILE A 12 9.06 9.62 -2.05
N PRO A 13 9.88 9.74 -0.98
CA PRO A 13 9.87 10.94 -0.14
C PRO A 13 10.10 12.21 -0.94
N ASP A 14 9.33 13.24 -0.60
CA ASP A 14 9.37 14.58 -1.20
C ASP A 14 9.11 14.55 -2.72
N TYR A 15 8.43 13.51 -3.21
CA TYR A 15 8.00 13.41 -4.62
C TYR A 15 6.50 13.23 -4.73
N ASN A 16 5.99 12.17 -4.10
CA ASN A 16 4.59 11.76 -4.24
C ASN A 16 4.00 11.23 -2.93
N ASP A 17 4.47 11.77 -1.80
CA ASP A 17 4.09 11.34 -0.45
C ASP A 17 3.46 12.44 0.41
N SER A 18 3.02 13.52 -0.24
CA SER A 18 2.22 14.56 0.41
C SER A 18 0.81 14.03 0.73
N ASP A 19 0.20 14.52 1.81
CA ASP A 19 -1.15 14.09 2.19
C ASP A 19 -2.19 14.42 1.12
N GLU A 20 -2.00 15.51 0.37
CA GLU A 20 -2.87 15.87 -0.75
C GLU A 20 -2.78 14.86 -1.90
N GLU A 21 -1.57 14.44 -2.29
CA GLU A 21 -1.41 13.43 -3.34
C GLU A 21 -1.96 12.07 -2.89
N LEU A 22 -1.68 11.66 -1.65
CA LEU A 22 -2.17 10.39 -1.11
C LEU A 22 -3.71 10.35 -1.06
N SER A 23 -4.36 11.45 -0.64
CA SER A 23 -5.82 11.55 -0.64
C SER A 23 -6.39 11.48 -2.06
N LYS A 24 -5.82 12.23 -3.00
CA LYS A 24 -6.27 12.23 -4.41
C LYS A 24 -6.13 10.86 -5.07
N ILE A 25 -5.04 10.13 -4.82
CA ILE A 25 -4.87 8.77 -5.32
C ILE A 25 -5.95 7.85 -4.73
N ALA A 26 -6.13 7.88 -3.41
CA ALA A 26 -7.13 7.05 -2.73
C ALA A 26 -8.56 7.33 -3.23
N GLU A 27 -8.93 8.61 -3.35
CA GLU A 27 -10.23 9.05 -3.85
C GLU A 27 -10.45 8.66 -5.30
N PHE A 28 -9.42 8.79 -6.15
CA PHE A 28 -9.49 8.37 -7.55
C PHE A 28 -9.79 6.87 -7.65
N ILE A 29 -9.09 6.04 -6.90
CA ILE A 29 -9.30 4.58 -6.89
C ILE A 29 -10.72 4.26 -6.41
N ALA A 30 -11.14 4.87 -5.29
CA ALA A 30 -12.46 4.66 -4.72
C ALA A 30 -13.60 5.13 -5.65
N GLY A 31 -13.35 6.17 -6.46
CA GLY A 31 -14.26 6.65 -7.49
C GLY A 31 -14.43 5.70 -8.67
N VAL A 32 -13.43 4.87 -8.97
CA VAL A 32 -13.54 3.79 -9.95
C VAL A 32 -14.22 2.57 -9.33
N SER A 33 -13.70 2.08 -8.21
CA SER A 33 -14.32 1.03 -7.39
C SER A 33 -13.58 0.88 -6.07
N LYS A 34 -14.34 0.75 -4.97
CA LYS A 34 -13.80 0.53 -3.61
C LYS A 34 -13.15 -0.84 -3.41
N ASP A 35 -13.42 -1.77 -4.31
CA ASP A 35 -12.91 -3.15 -4.24
C ASP A 35 -11.61 -3.33 -5.01
N ILE A 36 -11.11 -2.30 -5.71
CA ILE A 36 -9.80 -2.34 -6.35
C ILE A 36 -8.73 -2.34 -5.25
N PRO A 37 -7.86 -3.36 -5.20
CA PRO A 37 -6.75 -3.38 -4.27
C PRO A 37 -5.75 -2.27 -4.57
N TRP A 38 -5.39 -1.52 -3.53
CA TRP A 38 -4.34 -0.52 -3.59
C TRP A 38 -3.14 -0.94 -2.76
N HIS A 39 -2.01 -1.12 -3.43
CA HIS A 39 -0.73 -1.45 -2.81
C HIS A 39 0.16 -0.22 -2.78
N VAL A 40 0.56 0.21 -1.58
CA VAL A 40 1.57 1.25 -1.36
C VAL A 40 2.88 0.61 -0.94
N THR A 41 3.95 0.94 -1.66
CA THR A 41 5.26 0.33 -1.50
C THR A 41 6.31 1.38 -1.19
N ALA A 42 7.22 1.06 -0.27
CA ALA A 42 8.32 1.94 0.09
C ALA A 42 9.40 1.96 -1.01
N PHE A 43 9.86 3.15 -1.38
CA PHE A 43 11.08 3.37 -2.12
C PHE A 43 12.31 3.04 -1.26
N HIS A 44 13.27 2.35 -1.87
CA HIS A 44 14.61 2.14 -1.35
C HIS A 44 15.60 2.86 -2.28
N PRO A 45 16.49 3.71 -1.75
CA PRO A 45 17.47 4.43 -2.57
C PRO A 45 18.56 3.48 -3.04
N ASP A 46 18.27 2.77 -4.13
CA ASP A 46 19.19 1.87 -4.80
C ASP A 46 19.60 2.42 -6.17
N TYR A 47 20.77 1.94 -6.61
CA TYR A 47 21.30 2.15 -7.96
C TYR A 47 21.53 3.63 -8.33
N LYS A 48 20.65 4.26 -9.12
CA LYS A 48 20.85 5.58 -9.72
C LYS A 48 20.14 6.73 -8.97
N MET A 49 19.33 6.43 -7.97
CA MET A 49 18.57 7.42 -7.19
C MET A 49 18.94 7.30 -5.71
N THR A 50 20.09 7.85 -5.36
CA THR A 50 20.70 7.79 -4.00
C THR A 50 20.59 9.12 -3.25
N ASP A 51 20.11 10.16 -3.91
CA ASP A 51 19.92 11.51 -3.37
C ASP A 51 18.71 11.62 -2.43
N ARG A 52 17.84 10.60 -2.41
CA ARG A 52 16.63 10.56 -1.60
C ARG A 52 16.73 9.52 -0.49
N LYS A 53 16.00 9.76 0.60
CA LYS A 53 15.91 8.81 1.71
C LYS A 53 14.96 7.67 1.35
N ARG A 54 15.14 6.53 2.02
CA ARG A 54 14.16 5.45 2.04
C ARG A 54 12.83 5.96 2.55
N THR A 55 11.72 5.48 2.00
CA THR A 55 10.37 5.84 2.46
C THR A 55 10.19 5.45 3.92
N PRO A 56 9.83 6.41 4.80
CA PRO A 56 9.52 6.13 6.19
C PRO A 56 8.27 5.23 6.30
N VAL A 57 8.19 4.43 7.38
CA VAL A 57 7.02 3.59 7.66
C VAL A 57 5.78 4.46 7.82
N GLU A 58 5.95 5.62 8.44
CA GLU A 58 4.92 6.61 8.73
C GLU A 58 4.23 7.09 7.44
N THR A 59 4.98 7.24 6.35
CA THR A 59 4.42 7.61 5.04
C THR A 59 3.51 6.52 4.49
N LEU A 60 3.87 5.24 4.63
CA LEU A 60 2.99 4.14 4.23
C LEU A 60 1.73 4.06 5.09
N LEU A 61 1.86 4.32 6.40
CA LEU A 61 0.72 4.34 7.33
C LEU A 61 -0.23 5.51 7.02
N ARG A 62 0.30 6.69 6.68
CA ARG A 62 -0.53 7.81 6.22
C ARG A 62 -1.28 7.45 4.95
N ALA A 63 -0.61 6.86 3.96
CA ALA A 63 -1.27 6.41 2.74
C ALA A 63 -2.38 5.37 3.02
N TYR A 64 -2.12 4.43 3.93
CA TYR A 64 -3.13 3.48 4.39
C TYR A 64 -4.35 4.19 5.00
N GLN A 65 -4.13 5.20 5.85
CA GLN A 65 -5.20 5.95 6.47
C GLN A 65 -6.03 6.73 5.44
N HIS A 66 -5.40 7.36 4.45
CA HIS A 66 -6.10 8.02 3.35
C HIS A 66 -6.92 7.03 2.52
N GLY A 67 -6.37 5.86 2.21
CA GLY A 67 -7.12 4.76 1.57
C GLY A 67 -8.37 4.35 2.36
N LYS A 68 -8.24 4.26 3.69
CA LYS A 68 -9.37 3.95 4.57
C LYS A 68 -10.40 5.07 4.59
N ASN A 69 -9.97 6.32 4.64
CA ASN A 69 -10.86 7.49 4.63
C ASN A 69 -11.65 7.59 3.32
N ALA A 70 -11.03 7.23 2.19
CA ALA A 70 -11.69 7.15 0.88
C ALA A 70 -12.66 5.95 0.76
N GLY A 71 -12.60 5.00 1.71
CA GLY A 71 -13.49 3.85 1.77
C GLY A 71 -13.02 2.63 0.97
N LEU A 72 -11.73 2.51 0.69
CA LEU A 72 -11.17 1.32 0.02
C LEU A 72 -11.24 0.07 0.92
N SER A 73 -11.67 -1.04 0.33
CA SER A 73 -11.81 -2.33 1.00
C SER A 73 -10.44 -2.98 1.26
N PHE A 74 -9.52 -2.87 0.30
CA PHE A 74 -8.23 -3.57 0.31
C PHE A 74 -7.07 -2.59 0.09
N ILE A 75 -6.30 -2.37 1.16
CA ILE A 75 -5.14 -1.48 1.14
C ILE A 75 -3.97 -2.24 1.76
N TYR A 76 -2.85 -2.27 1.06
CA TYR A 76 -1.66 -3.02 1.48
C TYR A 76 -0.46 -2.09 1.53
N ALA A 77 0.21 -2.04 2.69
CA ALA A 77 1.46 -1.31 2.84
C ALA A 77 2.62 -2.30 2.97
N GLY A 78 3.59 -2.22 2.05
CA GLY A 78 4.67 -3.22 1.93
C GLY A 78 6.02 -2.65 1.52
N ASN A 79 6.95 -3.58 1.23
CA ASN A 79 8.36 -3.34 0.89
C ASN A 79 9.24 -2.84 2.06
N LEU A 80 8.82 -3.13 3.30
CA LEU A 80 9.60 -2.87 4.51
C LEU A 80 9.65 -4.15 5.38
N PRO A 81 10.47 -5.16 5.03
CA PRO A 81 10.49 -6.44 5.75
C PRO A 81 10.66 -6.23 7.27
N GLY A 82 9.69 -6.73 8.04
CA GLY A 82 9.69 -6.70 9.51
C GLY A 82 9.29 -5.38 10.18
N LYS A 83 8.99 -4.31 9.42
CA LYS A 83 8.64 -2.99 9.99
C LYS A 83 7.18 -2.58 9.80
N VAL A 84 6.48 -3.18 8.86
CA VAL A 84 5.04 -2.97 8.60
C VAL A 84 4.23 -4.15 9.11
N LYS A 85 4.21 -4.32 10.44
CA LYS A 85 3.40 -5.39 11.07
C LYS A 85 1.92 -5.16 10.75
N ASN A 86 1.23 -6.20 10.29
CA ASN A 86 -0.21 -6.26 10.02
C ASN A 86 -0.75 -5.46 8.82
N THR A 87 0.08 -4.91 7.94
CA THR A 87 -0.40 -4.23 6.70
C THR A 87 0.01 -4.95 5.41
N GLU A 88 0.83 -5.98 5.52
CA GLU A 88 1.23 -6.86 4.40
C GLU A 88 0.27 -8.07 4.23
N ASN A 89 -0.62 -8.29 5.20
CA ASN A 89 -1.53 -9.44 5.21
C ASN A 89 -2.93 -9.03 4.72
N THR A 90 -3.55 -9.89 3.91
CA THR A 90 -4.97 -9.75 3.59
C THR A 90 -5.81 -10.11 4.82
N TYR A 91 -6.74 -9.24 5.18
CA TYR A 91 -7.74 -9.49 6.22
C TYR A 91 -9.10 -9.66 5.58
N CYS A 92 -9.88 -10.62 6.08
CA CYS A 92 -11.25 -10.78 5.64
C CYS A 92 -12.07 -9.53 6.04
N PRO A 93 -12.76 -8.86 5.09
CA PRO A 93 -13.51 -7.64 5.38
C PRO A 93 -14.72 -7.87 6.31
N HIS A 94 -15.20 -9.12 6.44
CA HIS A 94 -16.34 -9.46 7.29
C HIS A 94 -15.97 -9.80 8.74
N CYS A 95 -14.79 -10.36 8.98
CA CYS A 95 -14.43 -10.88 10.32
C CYS A 95 -13.07 -10.43 10.84
N GLN A 96 -12.33 -9.60 10.08
CA GLN A 96 -11.01 -9.08 10.42
C GLN A 96 -9.96 -10.16 10.79
N LYS A 97 -10.19 -11.41 10.41
CA LYS A 97 -9.19 -12.48 10.59
C LYS A 97 -8.16 -12.42 9.45
N PRO A 98 -6.87 -12.62 9.75
CA PRO A 98 -5.84 -12.70 8.72
C PRO A 98 -6.05 -13.94 7.87
N ILE A 99 -6.00 -13.77 6.54
CA ILE A 99 -6.00 -14.88 5.58
C ILE A 99 -4.54 -15.36 5.47
N PRO A 100 -4.22 -16.65 5.74
CA PRO A 100 -2.83 -17.10 5.70
C PRO A 100 -2.24 -17.01 4.29
N SER A 101 -1.23 -16.16 4.11
CA SER A 101 -0.45 -16.09 2.87
C SER A 101 0.59 -17.22 2.82
N ARG A 102 0.38 -18.14 1.88
CA ARG A 102 1.34 -18.94 1.09
C ARG A 102 2.65 -19.35 1.77
N TRP A 103 2.77 -20.66 2.01
CA TRP A 103 4.01 -21.39 2.31
C TRP A 103 5.11 -21.12 1.26
N ILE A 104 6.13 -20.36 1.62
CA ILE A 104 7.43 -20.42 0.96
C ILE A 104 8.36 -21.15 1.92
N LYS A 105 8.64 -22.43 1.65
CA LYS A 105 9.75 -23.15 2.27
C LYS A 105 11.05 -22.49 1.79
N SER A 106 11.78 -21.83 2.68
CA SER A 106 13.20 -21.54 2.44
C SER A 106 13.95 -22.88 2.43
N SER A 107 14.62 -23.16 1.32
CA SER A 107 15.71 -24.15 1.27
C SER A 107 17.01 -23.46 1.62
#